data_AF-A0A4U0XC46-F1
#
_entry.id   AF-A0A4U0XC46-F1
#
_cell.length_a   1.000
_cell.length_b   1.000
_cell.length_c   1.000
_cell.angle_alpha   90.00
_cell.angle_beta   90.00
_cell.angle_gamma   90.00
#
_symmetry.space_group_name_H-M   'P 1'
#
loop_
_entity.id
_entity.type
_entity.pdbx_description
1 polymer ?
#
loop_
_entity_poly.entity_id
_entity_poly.type
_entity_poly.pdbx_seq_one_letter_code
_entity_poly.pdbx_strand_id
1 'polypeptide(L)'
;MEDEDISVVFYTQYCPPGVRDIIANGTDAFVGKVDEFTVLKYPALPGGDLHLLEHEYRVFKHVGPHPRIIAAKDFNELGLYLERAPNGTLNILLDKDLDVKLADLQCNHVSDEGEIIWFGERGEPCRFYCPRGDEIVADVRTDLFALGSTIYFIMLGYEVFPDIISGHEGWHDMVASRFERGEFPNEPHLCAGITKKCWRQEYRSVDEVLNDIVVVERQTRGAADGRKSSLEEA
;
A
#
# COMPACT_ATOMS: atom_id res chain seq x y z
N MET A 1 -1.43 -36.70 -0.92
CA MET A 1 -1.55 -35.30 -1.37
C MET A 1 -2.86 -35.29 -2.10
N GLU A 2 -3.92 -34.90 -1.39
CA GLU A 2 -5.23 -34.69 -1.99
C GLU A 2 -5.09 -33.44 -2.84
N ASP A 3 -5.42 -33.55 -4.13
CA ASP A 3 -5.56 -32.41 -5.03
C ASP A 3 -6.59 -31.46 -4.38
N GLU A 4 -6.15 -30.30 -3.89
CA GLU A 4 -7.07 -29.24 -3.50
C GLU A 4 -7.90 -28.86 -4.73
N ASP A 5 -9.20 -29.13 -4.69
CA ASP A 5 -10.15 -28.78 -5.73
C ASP A 5 -10.09 -27.26 -5.94
N ILE A 6 -9.41 -26.83 -7.01
CA ILE A 6 -9.33 -25.41 -7.39
C ILE A 6 -10.73 -24.97 -7.77
N SER A 7 -11.42 -24.31 -6.84
CA SER A 7 -12.71 -23.69 -7.12
C SER A 7 -12.50 -22.39 -7.92
N VAL A 8 -12.85 -22.44 -9.21
CA VAL A 8 -12.85 -21.26 -10.06
C VAL A 8 -14.18 -20.53 -9.89
N VAL A 9 -14.17 -19.36 -9.25
CA VAL A 9 -15.34 -18.49 -9.13
C VAL A 9 -15.39 -17.53 -10.30
N PHE A 10 -16.43 -17.63 -11.12
CA PHE A 10 -16.67 -16.72 -12.24
C PHE A 10 -17.51 -15.53 -11.77
N TYR A 11 -16.92 -14.34 -11.77
CA TYR A 11 -17.65 -13.10 -11.49
C TYR A 11 -18.22 -12.49 -12.77
N THR A 12 -19.52 -12.18 -12.77
CA THR A 12 -20.10 -11.30 -13.79
C THR A 12 -20.01 -9.87 -13.26
N GLN A 13 -19.29 -9.00 -13.95
CA GLN A 13 -19.20 -7.59 -13.58
C GLN A 13 -20.59 -6.97 -13.48
N TYR A 14 -20.85 -6.25 -12.39
CA TYR A 14 -22.11 -5.53 -12.17
C TYR A 14 -21.82 -4.14 -11.61
N CYS A 15 -22.71 -3.19 -11.92
CA CYS A 15 -22.67 -1.84 -11.40
C CYS A 15 -23.90 -1.60 -10.52
N PRO A 16 -23.73 -1.36 -9.21
CA PRO A 16 -24.80 -0.86 -8.35
C PRO A 16 -25.38 0.46 -8.88
N PRO A 17 -26.59 0.86 -8.44
CA PRO A 17 -27.16 2.16 -8.80
C PRO A 17 -26.18 3.31 -8.51
N GLY A 18 -25.97 4.18 -9.51
CA GLY A 18 -25.07 5.33 -9.40
C GLY A 18 -23.60 5.05 -9.77
N VAL A 19 -23.19 3.79 -9.88
CA VAL A 19 -21.86 3.44 -10.42
C VAL A 19 -21.89 3.52 -11.95
N ARG A 20 -20.96 4.31 -12.51
CA ARG A 20 -20.83 4.51 -13.97
C ARG A 20 -19.93 3.45 -14.60
N ASP A 21 -18.75 3.26 -14.02
CA ASP A 21 -17.69 2.42 -14.56
C ASP A 21 -16.94 1.74 -13.41
N ILE A 22 -16.55 0.47 -13.60
CA ILE A 22 -15.63 -0.23 -12.69
C ILE A 22 -14.21 0.21 -13.03
N ILE A 23 -13.47 0.68 -12.02
CA ILE A 23 -12.10 1.21 -12.20
C ILE A 23 -11.03 0.36 -11.51
N ALA A 24 -11.42 -0.49 -10.55
CA ALA A 24 -10.52 -1.47 -9.97
C ALA A 24 -11.28 -2.72 -9.51
N ASN A 25 -10.55 -3.83 -9.41
CA ASN A 25 -11.04 -5.12 -8.96
C ASN A 25 -10.05 -5.68 -7.92
N GLY A 26 -10.54 -5.94 -6.71
CA GLY A 26 -9.82 -6.66 -5.67
C GLY A 26 -10.25 -8.13 -5.61
N THR A 27 -9.83 -8.86 -4.57
CA THR A 27 -10.23 -10.26 -4.39
C THR A 27 -11.75 -10.37 -4.17
N ASP A 28 -12.30 -9.54 -3.28
CA ASP A 28 -13.68 -9.66 -2.81
C ASP A 28 -14.55 -8.41 -3.05
N ALA A 29 -13.95 -7.36 -3.63
CA ALA A 29 -14.63 -6.08 -3.87
C ALA A 29 -14.26 -5.45 -5.22
N PHE A 30 -15.24 -4.80 -5.84
CA PHE A 30 -15.02 -3.88 -6.94
C PHE A 30 -14.92 -2.44 -6.42
N VAL A 31 -14.21 -1.60 -7.18
CA VAL A 31 -14.22 -0.15 -6.99
C VAL A 31 -14.82 0.48 -8.24
N GLY A 32 -15.94 1.16 -8.07
CA GLY A 32 -16.69 1.80 -9.14
C GLY A 32 -16.68 3.32 -9.03
N LYS A 33 -16.55 4.03 -10.16
CA LYS A 33 -16.67 5.48 -10.23
C LYS A 33 -18.14 5.88 -10.08
N VAL A 34 -18.44 6.75 -9.13
CA VAL A 34 -19.77 7.35 -8.94
C VAL A 34 -19.84 8.72 -9.66
N ASP A 35 -18.84 9.56 -9.39
CA ASP A 35 -18.66 10.88 -9.99
C ASP A 35 -17.16 11.24 -10.10
N GLU A 36 -16.83 12.50 -10.40
CA GLU A 36 -15.42 12.92 -10.54
C GLU A 36 -14.61 12.89 -9.24
N PHE A 37 -15.29 12.93 -8.09
CA PHE A 37 -14.72 13.06 -6.76
C PHE A 37 -14.98 11.83 -5.88
N THR A 38 -15.82 10.89 -6.30
CA THR A 38 -16.31 9.78 -5.46
C THR A 38 -16.17 8.44 -6.16
N VAL A 39 -15.68 7.45 -5.41
CA VAL A 39 -15.75 6.04 -5.77
C VAL A 39 -16.57 5.28 -4.74
N LEU A 40 -17.18 4.18 -5.15
CA LEU A 40 -17.83 3.21 -4.29
C LEU A 40 -16.99 1.93 -4.31
N LYS A 41 -16.55 1.46 -3.15
CA LYS A 41 -16.00 0.11 -2.94
C LYS A 41 -17.15 -0.79 -2.49
N TYR A 42 -17.44 -1.84 -3.24
CA TYR A 42 -18.63 -2.68 -3.06
C TYR A 42 -18.31 -4.15 -3.33
N PRO A 43 -19.09 -5.11 -2.78
CA PRO A 43 -18.78 -6.54 -2.92
C PRO A 43 -18.74 -7.01 -4.38
N ALA A 44 -17.84 -7.93 -4.71
CA ALA A 44 -17.71 -8.50 -6.05
C ALA A 44 -18.96 -9.30 -6.50
N LEU A 45 -19.81 -9.70 -5.55
CA LEU A 45 -21.09 -10.36 -5.79
C LEU A 45 -22.26 -9.48 -5.33
N PRO A 46 -23.36 -9.37 -6.12
CA PRO A 46 -24.56 -8.68 -5.67
C PRO A 46 -25.10 -9.26 -4.36
N GLY A 47 -25.27 -8.40 -3.35
CA GLY A 47 -25.68 -8.84 -2.01
C GLY A 47 -24.62 -9.59 -1.21
N GLY A 48 -23.35 -9.50 -1.64
CA GLY A 48 -22.20 -10.03 -0.90
C GLY A 48 -22.01 -9.37 0.47
N ASP A 49 -21.13 -9.96 1.26
CA ASP A 49 -20.89 -9.50 2.63
C ASP A 49 -20.27 -8.09 2.65
N LEU A 50 -20.85 -7.21 3.47
CA LEU A 50 -20.39 -5.84 3.67
C LEU A 50 -19.50 -5.69 4.90
N HIS A 51 -19.33 -6.75 5.70
CA HIS A 51 -18.69 -6.66 7.01
C HIS A 51 -17.24 -6.15 6.95
N LEU A 52 -16.47 -6.59 5.95
CA LEU A 52 -15.11 -6.11 5.72
C LEU A 52 -15.07 -4.61 5.33
N LEU A 53 -16.04 -4.16 4.53
CA LEU A 53 -16.17 -2.76 4.12
C LEU A 53 -16.65 -1.89 5.28
N GLU A 54 -17.54 -2.39 6.13
CA GLU A 54 -17.98 -1.73 7.35
C GLU A 54 -16.81 -1.59 8.33
N HIS A 55 -15.99 -2.63 8.45
CA HIS A 55 -14.80 -2.60 9.27
C HIS A 55 -13.81 -1.53 8.78
N GLU A 56 -13.49 -1.53 7.49
CA GLU A 56 -12.63 -0.50 6.88
C GLU A 56 -13.20 0.91 7.12
N TYR A 57 -14.51 1.10 7.00
CA TYR A 57 -15.17 2.37 7.31
C TYR A 57 -14.97 2.80 8.77
N ARG A 58 -15.06 1.87 9.73
CA ARG A 58 -14.83 2.15 11.16
C ARG A 58 -13.38 2.56 11.42
N VAL A 59 -12.41 1.91 10.75
CA VAL A 59 -11.00 2.31 10.81
C VAL A 59 -10.83 3.75 10.31
N PHE A 60 -11.42 4.11 9.16
CA PHE A 60 -11.40 5.50 8.68
C PHE A 60 -12.00 6.49 9.68
N LYS A 61 -13.09 6.13 10.38
CA LYS A 61 -13.70 7.00 11.40
C LYS A 61 -12.81 7.19 12.62
N HIS A 62 -12.06 6.16 13.01
CA HIS A 62 -11.13 6.24 14.13
C HIS A 62 -9.88 7.08 13.77
N VAL A 63 -9.27 6.84 12.61
CA VAL A 63 -8.12 7.60 12.11
C VAL A 63 -8.47 9.08 11.91
N GLY A 64 -9.70 9.35 11.46
CA GLY A 64 -10.18 10.69 11.19
C GLY A 64 -9.63 11.27 9.87
N PRO A 65 -10.05 12.50 9.51
CA PRO A 65 -9.66 13.11 8.26
C PRO A 65 -8.18 13.53 8.28
N HIS A 66 -7.43 13.09 7.28
CA HIS A 66 -6.03 13.47 7.09
C HIS A 66 -5.75 13.79 5.62
N PRO A 67 -4.99 14.86 5.29
CA PRO A 67 -4.75 15.26 3.89
C PRO A 67 -4.04 14.17 3.07
N ARG A 68 -3.27 13.28 3.69
CA ARG A 68 -2.52 12.19 3.04
C ARG A 68 -3.21 10.82 3.09
N ILE A 69 -4.48 10.77 3.49
CA ILE A 69 -5.28 9.54 3.51
C ILE A 69 -6.54 9.81 2.68
N ILE A 70 -7.00 8.81 1.91
CA ILE A 70 -8.28 8.88 1.20
C ILE A 70 -9.42 9.10 2.21
N ALA A 71 -10.26 10.09 1.97
CA ALA A 71 -11.38 10.36 2.86
C ALA A 71 -12.51 9.33 2.68
N ALA A 72 -12.95 8.71 3.79
CA ALA A 72 -14.22 7.99 3.82
C ALA A 72 -15.39 8.96 3.90
N LYS A 73 -16.23 8.97 2.87
CA LYS A 73 -17.36 9.89 2.73
C LYS A 73 -18.59 9.36 3.43
N ASP A 74 -18.95 8.11 3.16
CA ASP A 74 -20.16 7.49 3.70
C ASP A 74 -20.09 5.95 3.61
N PHE A 75 -21.01 5.27 4.29
CA PHE A 75 -21.19 3.82 4.20
C PHE A 75 -22.68 3.47 4.27
N ASN A 76 -23.15 2.63 3.35
CA ASN A 76 -24.54 2.19 3.31
C ASN A 76 -24.68 0.76 2.76
N GLU A 77 -25.91 0.33 2.46
CA GLU A 77 -26.22 -1.01 1.95
C GLU A 77 -25.57 -1.37 0.60
N LEU A 78 -25.03 -0.38 -0.12
CA LEU A 78 -24.29 -0.61 -1.35
C LEU A 78 -22.78 -0.78 -1.10
N GLY A 79 -22.26 -0.30 0.02
CA GLY A 79 -20.84 -0.38 0.37
C GLY A 79 -20.25 0.95 0.86
N LEU A 80 -18.94 1.10 0.66
CA LEU A 80 -18.11 2.16 1.20
C LEU A 80 -17.81 3.24 0.15
N TYR A 81 -18.26 4.47 0.41
CA TYR A 81 -17.99 5.63 -0.43
C TYR A 81 -16.70 6.32 0.00
N LEU A 82 -15.78 6.50 -0.94
CA LEU A 82 -14.46 7.07 -0.73
C LEU A 82 -14.19 8.28 -1.64
N GLU A 83 -13.28 9.14 -1.22
CA GLU A 83 -12.63 10.13 -2.09
C GLU A 83 -11.98 9.44 -3.30
N ARG A 84 -12.18 10.04 -4.47
CA ARG A 84 -11.55 9.59 -5.71
C ARG A 84 -10.22 10.32 -5.90
N ALA A 85 -9.13 9.56 -5.85
CA ALA A 85 -7.83 9.98 -6.37
C ALA A 85 -7.64 9.33 -7.76
N PRO A 86 -7.44 10.13 -8.83
CA PRO A 86 -7.49 9.63 -10.20
C PRO A 86 -6.25 8.85 -10.64
N ASN A 87 -5.15 8.94 -9.91
CA ASN A 87 -3.85 8.40 -10.28
C ASN A 87 -3.29 7.50 -9.16
N GLY A 88 -2.28 6.68 -9.48
CA GLY A 88 -1.53 5.87 -8.51
C GLY A 88 -1.80 4.36 -8.59
N THR A 89 -1.19 3.60 -7.68
CA THR A 89 -1.24 2.12 -7.62
C THR A 89 -0.83 1.62 -6.22
N LEU A 90 -1.02 0.33 -5.93
CA LEU A 90 -0.49 -0.35 -4.72
C LEU A 90 -0.87 0.36 -3.40
N ASN A 91 -2.13 0.75 -3.26
CA ASN A 91 -2.68 1.47 -2.09
C ASN A 91 -2.07 2.87 -1.84
N ILE A 92 -1.28 3.38 -2.80
CA ILE A 92 -0.71 4.73 -2.82
C ILE A 92 -1.26 5.45 -4.04
N LEU A 93 -2.25 6.29 -3.78
CA LEU A 93 -2.91 7.08 -4.80
C LEU A 93 -2.31 8.49 -4.85
N LEU A 94 -2.53 9.16 -5.97
CA LEU A 94 -2.14 10.55 -6.17
C LEU A 94 -3.38 11.35 -6.55
N ASP A 95 -3.57 12.49 -5.90
CA ASP A 95 -4.60 13.42 -6.32
C ASP A 95 -4.20 14.19 -7.59
N LYS A 96 -5.00 15.20 -7.96
CA LYS A 96 -4.77 16.03 -9.15
C LYS A 96 -3.51 16.89 -9.07
N ASP A 97 -3.05 17.20 -7.87
CA ASP A 97 -1.88 18.03 -7.58
C ASP A 97 -0.63 17.17 -7.33
N LEU A 98 -0.75 15.86 -7.57
CA LEU A 98 0.27 14.82 -7.35
C LEU A 98 0.62 14.63 -5.88
N ASP A 99 -0.29 15.01 -4.99
CA ASP A 99 -0.15 14.78 -3.57
C ASP A 99 -0.52 13.33 -3.21
N VAL A 100 0.33 12.68 -2.41
CA VAL A 100 0.15 11.28 -1.98
C VAL A 100 -1.06 11.11 -1.07
N LYS A 101 -1.85 10.07 -1.34
CA LYS A 101 -3.02 9.60 -0.61
C LYS A 101 -2.91 8.11 -0.33
N LEU A 102 -2.75 7.73 0.93
CA LEU A 102 -2.83 6.32 1.36
C LEU A 102 -4.29 5.85 1.30
N ALA A 103 -4.49 4.64 0.80
CA ALA A 103 -5.79 4.00 0.64
C ALA A 103 -5.82 2.60 1.27
N ASP A 104 -6.99 1.96 1.22
CA ASP A 104 -7.18 0.54 1.56
C ASP A 104 -6.81 0.20 3.02
N LEU A 105 -7.51 0.83 3.96
CA LEU A 105 -7.25 0.70 5.40
C LEU A 105 -7.88 -0.56 6.00
N GLN A 106 -7.65 -1.72 5.39
CA GLN A 106 -8.09 -3.03 5.86
C GLN A 106 -7.20 -3.58 7.01
N CYS A 107 -6.62 -2.68 7.80
CA CYS A 107 -5.71 -2.99 8.90
C CYS A 107 -6.47 -3.50 10.14
N ASN A 108 -5.76 -4.09 11.11
CA ASN A 108 -6.35 -4.33 12.43
C ASN A 108 -6.92 -3.05 13.04
N HIS A 109 -8.08 -3.19 13.68
CA HIS A 109 -8.50 -2.24 14.68
C HIS A 109 -7.95 -2.68 16.04
N VAL A 110 -7.05 -1.88 16.60
CA VAL A 110 -6.41 -2.14 17.90
C VAL A 110 -6.92 -1.11 18.90
N SER A 111 -7.15 -1.52 20.15
CA SER A 111 -7.54 -0.62 21.24
C SER A 111 -6.37 0.25 21.69
N ASP A 112 -6.66 1.27 22.50
CA ASP A 112 -5.63 2.12 23.13
C ASP A 112 -4.68 1.29 24.03
N GLU A 113 -5.16 0.15 24.54
CA GLU A 113 -4.41 -0.81 25.36
C GLU A 113 -3.60 -1.83 24.54
N GLY A 114 -3.66 -1.78 23.20
CA GLY A 114 -2.92 -2.66 22.31
C GLY A 114 -3.61 -4.00 22.01
N GLU A 115 -4.87 -4.17 22.40
CA GLU A 115 -5.64 -5.38 22.09
C GLU A 115 -6.24 -5.30 20.68
N ILE A 116 -6.17 -6.38 19.91
CA ILE A 116 -6.85 -6.45 18.61
C ILE A 116 -8.36 -6.52 18.87
N ILE A 117 -9.04 -5.39 18.71
CA ILE A 117 -10.51 -5.30 18.75
C ILE A 117 -11.09 -6.07 17.57
N TRP A 118 -10.44 -5.96 16.42
CA TRP A 118 -10.89 -6.58 15.20
C TRP A 118 -9.71 -6.96 14.30
N PHE A 119 -9.68 -8.23 13.89
CA PHE A 119 -8.66 -8.74 12.97
C PHE A 119 -9.06 -8.37 11.56
N GLY A 120 -8.31 -7.48 10.91
CA GLY A 120 -8.50 -7.17 9.51
C GLY A 120 -7.96 -8.31 8.65
N GLU A 121 -8.73 -8.74 7.65
CA GLU A 121 -8.18 -9.58 6.59
C GLU A 121 -7.12 -8.76 5.84
N ARG A 122 -5.88 -9.24 5.87
CA ARG A 122 -4.73 -8.55 5.28
C ARG A 122 -4.13 -9.40 4.19
N GLY A 123 -4.09 -8.85 2.98
CA GLY A 123 -3.17 -9.31 1.95
C GLY A 123 -1.88 -8.53 2.07
N GLU A 124 -0.78 -9.18 2.48
CA GLU A 124 0.56 -8.62 2.37
C GLU A 124 1.22 -9.16 1.10
N PRO A 125 1.37 -8.37 0.04
CA PRO A 125 2.03 -8.86 -1.17
C PRO A 125 3.49 -9.20 -0.85
N CYS A 126 4.00 -10.31 -1.39
CA CYS A 126 5.30 -10.87 -1.00
C CYS A 126 6.49 -9.89 -1.10
N ARG A 127 6.43 -8.90 -1.98
CA ARG A 127 7.47 -7.87 -2.16
C ARG A 127 7.47 -6.78 -1.08
N PHE A 128 6.42 -6.73 -0.28
CA PHE A 128 6.24 -5.83 0.86
C PHE A 128 6.24 -6.59 2.19
N TYR A 129 6.15 -7.92 2.14
CA TYR A 129 6.12 -8.78 3.31
C TYR A 129 7.46 -8.80 4.04
N CYS A 130 7.43 -8.44 5.33
CA CYS A 130 8.59 -8.55 6.22
C CYS A 130 8.77 -10.00 6.68
N PRO A 131 9.92 -10.67 6.42
CA PRO A 131 10.18 -12.01 6.90
C PRO A 131 10.09 -12.11 8.42
N ARG A 132 9.30 -13.05 8.91
CA ARG A 132 9.02 -13.28 10.33
C ARG A 132 8.44 -14.67 10.55
N GLY A 133 8.59 -15.19 11.77
CA GLY A 133 8.16 -16.56 12.10
C GLY A 133 6.66 -16.71 12.42
N ASP A 134 6.00 -15.63 12.83
CA ASP A 134 4.55 -15.61 13.06
C ASP A 134 3.91 -14.63 12.06
N GLU A 135 3.18 -15.18 11.09
CA GLU A 135 2.57 -14.43 9.99
C GLU A 135 1.46 -13.48 10.49
N ILE A 136 0.85 -13.80 11.65
CA ILE A 136 -0.22 -13.02 12.28
C ILE A 136 0.32 -11.70 12.84
N VAL A 137 1.59 -11.66 13.23
CA VAL A 137 2.22 -10.47 13.81
C VAL A 137 2.42 -9.41 12.73
N ALA A 138 1.64 -8.34 12.81
CA ALA A 138 1.85 -7.10 12.07
C ALA A 138 2.09 -5.98 13.10
N ASP A 139 3.26 -5.36 13.06
CA ASP A 139 3.68 -4.31 13.96
C ASP A 139 4.36 -3.17 13.19
N VAL A 140 4.83 -2.14 13.90
CA VAL A 140 5.52 -1.00 13.27
C VAL A 140 6.72 -1.46 12.41
N ARG A 141 7.40 -2.56 12.74
CA ARG A 141 8.54 -3.05 11.93
C ARG A 141 8.08 -3.64 10.61
N THR A 142 6.96 -4.35 10.58
CA THR A 142 6.40 -4.87 9.32
C THR A 142 5.98 -3.72 8.39
N ASP A 143 5.39 -2.65 8.95
CA ASP A 143 5.04 -1.44 8.20
C ASP A 143 6.29 -0.71 7.68
N LEU A 144 7.34 -0.60 8.50
CA LEU A 144 8.61 0.01 8.08
C LEU A 144 9.30 -0.78 6.97
N PHE A 145 9.22 -2.11 7.00
CA PHE A 145 9.72 -2.95 5.91
C PHE A 145 8.96 -2.69 4.60
N ALA A 146 7.63 -2.69 4.65
CA ALA A 146 6.78 -2.36 3.50
C ALA A 146 7.03 -0.94 2.98
N LEU A 147 7.30 0.02 3.88
CA LEU A 147 7.72 1.38 3.53
C LEU A 147 9.06 1.38 2.79
N GLY A 148 10.01 0.52 3.16
CA GLY A 148 11.26 0.31 2.43
C GLY A 148 11.01 -0.08 0.97
N SER A 149 10.16 -1.10 0.75
CA SER A 149 9.76 -1.55 -0.59
C SER A 149 8.99 -0.48 -1.37
N THR A 150 8.18 0.32 -0.67
CA THR A 150 7.49 1.48 -1.25
C THR A 150 8.46 2.54 -1.75
N ILE A 151 9.46 2.90 -0.93
CA ILE A 151 10.50 3.87 -1.33
C ILE A 151 11.30 3.33 -2.52
N TYR A 152 11.64 2.02 -2.53
CA TYR A 152 12.30 1.39 -3.67
C TYR A 152 11.49 1.57 -4.96
N PHE A 153 10.19 1.22 -4.91
CA PHE A 153 9.28 1.35 -6.04
C PHE A 153 9.18 2.79 -6.55
N ILE A 154 9.03 3.77 -5.65
CA ILE A 154 8.96 5.20 -6.02
C ILE A 154 10.26 5.65 -6.69
N MET A 155 11.41 5.22 -6.17
CA MET A 155 12.72 5.68 -6.63
C MET A 155 13.17 5.06 -7.95
N LEU A 156 12.73 3.84 -8.25
CA LEU A 156 13.20 3.08 -9.41
C LEU A 156 12.10 2.81 -10.45
N GLY A 157 10.83 2.94 -10.08
CA GLY A 157 9.67 2.76 -10.97
C GLY A 157 9.30 1.31 -11.26
N TYR A 158 9.86 0.34 -10.52
CA TYR A 158 9.56 -1.08 -10.64
C TYR A 158 9.62 -1.79 -9.28
N GLU A 159 8.98 -2.96 -9.20
CA GLU A 159 8.88 -3.73 -7.96
C GLU A 159 10.21 -4.35 -7.51
N VAL A 160 10.34 -4.62 -6.21
CA VAL A 160 11.52 -5.27 -5.62
C VAL A 160 11.76 -6.65 -6.25
N PHE A 161 13.00 -6.94 -6.67
CA PHE A 161 13.39 -8.14 -7.43
C PHE A 161 12.70 -8.23 -8.81
N PRO A 162 12.98 -7.29 -9.73
CA PRO A 162 12.37 -7.27 -11.07
C PRO A 162 12.76 -8.48 -11.93
N ASP A 163 13.82 -9.21 -11.54
CA ASP A 163 14.26 -10.44 -12.20
C ASP A 163 13.36 -11.64 -11.86
N ILE A 164 12.50 -11.54 -10.84
CA ILE A 164 11.51 -12.56 -10.49
C ILE A 164 10.16 -12.15 -11.06
N ILE A 165 9.69 -12.82 -12.11
CA ILE A 165 8.46 -12.47 -12.81
C ILE A 165 7.23 -12.97 -12.04
N SER A 166 6.33 -12.06 -11.67
CA SER A 166 5.09 -12.39 -10.96
C SER A 166 4.22 -13.36 -11.77
N GLY A 167 3.72 -14.41 -11.12
CA GLY A 167 2.89 -15.45 -11.74
C GLY A 167 3.64 -16.64 -12.35
N HIS A 168 4.97 -16.61 -12.41
CA HIS A 168 5.77 -17.81 -12.76
C HIS A 168 5.76 -18.83 -11.63
N GLU A 169 5.92 -20.12 -11.93
CA GLU A 169 5.99 -21.16 -10.89
C GLU A 169 7.05 -20.84 -9.82
N GLY A 170 6.65 -20.90 -8.54
CA GLY A 170 7.53 -20.64 -7.39
C GLY A 170 7.96 -19.17 -7.20
N TRP A 171 7.43 -18.21 -7.97
CA TRP A 171 7.85 -16.80 -7.90
C TRP A 171 7.75 -16.20 -6.49
N HIS A 172 6.68 -16.56 -5.76
CA HIS A 172 6.44 -16.09 -4.39
C HIS A 172 7.55 -16.57 -3.43
N ASP A 173 7.90 -17.85 -3.50
CA ASP A 173 8.93 -18.46 -2.64
C ASP A 173 10.32 -17.92 -2.95
N MET A 174 10.60 -17.62 -4.22
CA MET A 174 11.88 -16.99 -4.61
C MET A 174 12.05 -15.61 -3.99
N VAL A 175 10.98 -14.81 -3.94
CA VAL A 175 10.98 -13.49 -3.28
C VAL A 175 11.18 -13.65 -1.77
N ALA A 176 10.36 -14.49 -1.14
CA ALA A 176 10.42 -14.75 0.29
C ALA A 176 11.82 -15.21 0.71
N SER A 177 12.40 -16.19 0.01
CA SER A 177 13.73 -16.73 0.28
C SER A 177 14.84 -15.70 0.17
N ARG A 178 14.75 -14.71 -0.73
CA ARG A 178 15.75 -13.64 -0.81
C ARG A 178 15.65 -12.70 0.38
N PHE A 179 14.45 -12.30 0.77
CA PHE A 179 14.27 -11.45 1.95
C PHE A 179 14.70 -12.16 3.23
N GLU A 180 14.35 -13.44 3.40
CA GLU A 180 14.78 -14.26 4.56
C GLU A 180 16.31 -14.38 4.67
N ARG A 181 17.00 -14.50 3.53
CA ARG A 181 18.47 -14.53 3.47
C ARG A 181 19.12 -13.15 3.61
N GLY A 182 18.34 -12.08 3.72
CA GLY A 182 18.84 -10.70 3.75
C GLY A 182 19.50 -10.25 2.43
N GLU A 183 19.17 -10.91 1.32
CA GLU A 183 19.67 -10.64 -0.03
C GLU A 183 18.86 -9.51 -0.67
N PHE A 184 19.01 -8.29 -0.14
CA PHE A 184 18.30 -7.13 -0.64
C PHE A 184 18.92 -6.57 -1.92
N PRO A 185 18.11 -5.96 -2.82
CA PRO A 185 18.65 -5.23 -3.96
C PRO A 185 19.55 -4.07 -3.50
N ASN A 186 20.47 -3.68 -4.37
CA ASN A 186 21.51 -2.69 -4.05
C ASN A 186 21.72 -1.68 -5.18
N GLU A 187 20.71 -1.48 -6.03
CA GLU A 187 20.73 -0.47 -7.08
C GLU A 187 20.90 0.93 -6.47
N PRO A 188 21.72 1.79 -7.09
CA PRO A 188 21.94 3.14 -6.59
C PRO A 188 20.72 4.03 -6.84
N HIS A 189 20.22 4.66 -5.78
CA HIS A 189 19.22 5.73 -5.82
C HIS A 189 19.35 6.64 -4.58
N LEU A 190 18.73 7.82 -4.58
CA LEU A 190 18.88 8.82 -3.50
C LEU A 190 18.57 8.28 -2.10
N CYS A 191 17.60 7.35 -2.01
CA CYS A 191 17.14 6.77 -0.74
C CYS A 191 17.69 5.36 -0.47
N ALA A 192 18.71 4.89 -1.20
CA ALA A 192 19.16 3.49 -1.09
C ALA A 192 19.57 3.09 0.34
N GLY A 193 20.23 3.99 1.07
CA GLY A 193 20.56 3.77 2.48
C GLY A 193 19.31 3.62 3.37
N ILE A 194 18.29 4.45 3.14
CA ILE A 194 17.04 4.43 3.90
C ILE A 194 16.28 3.13 3.64
N THR A 195 16.08 2.79 2.36
CA THR A 195 15.42 1.56 1.93
C THR A 195 16.09 0.32 2.55
N LYS A 196 17.42 0.28 2.56
CA LYS A 196 18.18 -0.84 3.14
C LYS A 196 18.03 -0.93 4.67
N LYS A 197 18.02 0.20 5.37
CA LYS A 197 17.76 0.25 6.82
C LYS A 197 16.35 -0.23 7.17
N CYS A 198 15.35 0.13 6.36
CA CYS A 198 13.99 -0.39 6.49
C CYS A 198 13.95 -1.92 6.39
N TRP A 199 14.53 -2.49 5.33
CA TRP A 199 14.51 -3.94 5.12
C TRP A 199 15.29 -4.74 6.17
N ARG A 200 16.35 -4.14 6.72
CA ARG A 200 17.12 -4.72 7.84
C ARG A 200 16.47 -4.49 9.21
N GLN A 201 15.32 -3.84 9.25
CA GLN A 201 14.60 -3.51 10.48
C GLN A 201 15.45 -2.69 11.47
N GLU A 202 16.27 -1.78 10.94
CA GLU A 202 17.19 -0.94 11.73
C GLU A 202 16.48 0.30 12.31
N TYR A 203 15.30 0.66 11.77
CA TYR A 203 14.48 1.75 12.28
C TYR A 203 13.48 1.26 13.32
N ARG A 204 13.22 2.11 14.33
CA ARG A 204 12.22 1.83 15.38
C ARG A 204 10.90 2.56 15.17
N SER A 205 10.92 3.66 14.42
CA SER A 205 9.74 4.47 14.13
C SER A 205 9.84 5.15 12.77
N VAL A 206 8.69 5.61 12.28
CA VAL A 206 8.61 6.40 11.05
C VAL A 206 9.32 7.76 11.19
N ASP A 207 9.42 8.32 12.40
CA ASP A 207 10.15 9.57 12.64
C ASP A 207 11.64 9.44 12.30
N GLU A 208 12.26 8.30 12.61
CA GLU A 208 13.66 8.04 12.25
C GLU A 208 13.84 7.99 10.74
N VAL A 209 12.91 7.35 10.03
CA VAL A 209 12.89 7.35 8.55
C VAL A 209 12.74 8.76 8.00
N LEU A 210 11.79 9.53 8.53
CA LEU A 210 11.52 10.90 8.10
C LEU A 210 12.74 11.79 8.31
N ASN A 211 13.45 11.66 9.44
CA ASN A 211 14.66 12.42 9.71
C ASN A 211 15.74 12.15 8.65
N ASP A 212 15.96 10.89 8.27
CA ASP A 212 16.93 10.54 7.24
C ASP A 212 16.47 11.02 5.84
N ILE A 213 15.17 10.97 5.53
CA ILE A 213 14.62 11.55 4.29
C ILE A 213 14.89 13.06 4.23
N VAL A 214 14.63 13.80 5.31
CA VAL A 214 14.87 15.25 5.37
C VAL A 214 16.35 15.59 5.15
N VAL A 215 17.26 14.74 5.63
CA VAL A 215 18.70 14.90 5.37
C VAL A 215 19.00 14.74 3.87
N VAL A 216 18.47 13.69 3.23
CA VAL A 216 18.62 13.45 1.78
C VAL A 216 18.06 14.61 0.96
N GLU A 217 16.88 15.13 1.33
CA GLU A 217 16.27 16.28 0.65
C GLU A 217 17.15 17.53 0.72
N ARG A 218 17.70 17.85 1.90
CA ARG A 218 18.60 19.00 2.11
C ARG A 218 19.87 18.88 1.27
N GLN A 219 20.47 17.69 1.23
CA GLN A 219 21.66 17.43 0.42
C GLN A 219 21.37 17.59 -1.07
N THR A 220 20.21 17.12 -1.53
CA THR A 220 19.79 17.21 -2.93
C THR A 220 19.54 18.66 -3.36
N ARG A 221 18.88 19.46 -2.51
CA ARG A 221 18.65 20.90 -2.77
C ARG A 221 19.96 21.68 -2.77
N GLY A 222 20.84 21.46 -1.79
CA GLY A 222 22.15 22.12 -1.73
C GLY A 222 23.05 21.79 -2.93
N ALA A 223 23.00 20.55 -3.44
CA ALA A 223 23.72 20.16 -4.65
C ALA A 223 23.15 20.82 -5.92
N ALA A 224 21.84 21.04 -5.99
CA ALA A 224 21.21 21.72 -7.11
C ALA A 224 21.56 23.22 -7.16
N ASP A 225 21.60 23.89 -6.00
CA ASP A 225 21.95 25.31 -5.92
C ASP A 225 23.43 25.55 -6.22
N GLY A 226 24.33 24.70 -5.73
CA GLY A 226 25.77 24.79 -6.05
C GLY A 226 26.11 24.50 -7.52
N ARG A 227 25.29 23.71 -8.22
CA ARG A 227 25.40 23.51 -9.69
C ARG A 227 24.91 24.72 -10.48
N LYS A 228 23.90 25.44 -10.00
CA LYS A 228 23.44 26.68 -10.65
C LYS A 228 24.47 27.80 -10.50
N SER A 229 25.05 27.99 -9.32
CA SER A 229 26.06 29.04 -9.10
C SER A 229 27.32 28.83 -9.95
N SER A 230 27.75 27.58 -10.14
CA SER A 230 28.92 27.23 -10.96
C SER A 230 28.69 27.33 -12.48
N LEU A 231 27.43 27.36 -12.92
CA LEU A 231 27.05 27.61 -14.32
C LEU A 231 26.83 29.09 -14.63
N GLU A 232 26.58 29.93 -13.62
CA GLU A 232 26.45 31.39 -13.76
C GLU A 232 27.79 32.13 -13.66
N GLU A 233 28.83 31.47 -13.14
CA GLU A 233 30.21 31.99 -13.04
C GLU A 233 31.13 31.56 -14.20
N ALA A 234 30.61 30.82 -15.19
CA ALA A 234 31.34 30.33 -16.38
C ALA A 234 30.89 31.03 -17.67
#